data_AF-A0A644YFD0-F1
#
_entry.id   AF-A0A644YFD0-F1
#
_cell.length_a   1.000
_cell.length_b   1.000
_cell.length_c   1.000
_cell.angle_alpha   90.00
_cell.angle_beta   90.00
_cell.angle_gamma   90.00
#
_symmetry.space_group_name_H-M   'P 1'
#
loop_
_entity.id
_entity.type
_entity.pdbx_description
1 polymer ?
#
loop_
_entity_poly.entity_id
_entity_poly.type
_entity_poly.pdbx_seq_one_letter_code
_entity_poly.pdbx_strand_id
1 'polypeptide(L)' 'MEDGKFVIEGHHEQVNTISDSLAKRFLENGMPQAVIERLRRKEAQIA' A
#
# COMPACT_ATOMS: atom_id res chain seq x y z
N MET A 1 -5.60 26.44 -5.52
CA MET A 1 -7.06 26.57 -5.68
C MET A 1 -7.30 26.79 -7.15
N GLU A 2 -7.92 25.82 -7.82
CA GLU A 2 -8.43 25.99 -9.17
C GLU A 2 -9.95 25.88 -9.03
N ASP A 3 -10.72 26.82 -9.58
CA ASP A 3 -12.19 26.81 -9.53
C ASP A 3 -12.83 26.84 -8.12
N GLY A 4 -12.17 27.46 -7.13
CA GLY A 4 -12.69 27.52 -5.74
C GLY A 4 -12.67 26.18 -5.00
N LYS A 5 -12.03 25.15 -5.58
CA LYS A 5 -11.83 23.84 -4.95
C LYS A 5 -10.39 23.69 -4.46
N PHE A 6 -10.26 22.99 -3.34
CA PHE A 6 -8.96 22.56 -2.84
C PHE A 6 -8.58 21.27 -3.55
N VAL A 7 -7.48 21.32 -4.32
CA VAL A 7 -6.86 20.15 -4.91
C VAL A 7 -5.75 19.72 -3.96
N ILE A 8 -5.84 18.49 -3.44
CA ILE A 8 -4.78 17.89 -2.62
C ILE A 8 -3.89 17.11 -3.57
N GLU A 9 -2.64 17.55 -3.72
CA GLU A 9 -1.63 16.88 -4.52
C GLU A 9 -0.72 16.05 -3.61
N GLY A 10 -0.44 14.82 -4.01
CA GLY A 10 0.43 13.90 -3.29
C GLY A 10 0.47 12.53 -3.96
N HIS A 11 1.47 11.73 -3.61
CA HIS A 11 1.56 10.34 -4.04
C HIS A 11 1.51 9.42 -2.82
N HIS A 12 1.00 8.20 -3.02
CA HIS A 12 1.09 7.16 -2.01
C HIS A 12 2.49 6.56 -2.03
N GLU A 13 3.10 6.41 -0.85
CA GLU A 13 4.35 5.68 -0.70
C GLU A 13 4.22 4.67 0.44
N GLN A 14 4.74 3.46 0.19
CA GLN A 14 4.87 2.45 1.22
C GLN A 14 6.10 2.73 2.10
N VAL A 15 5.84 3.16 3.34
CA VAL A 15 6.92 3.45 4.30
C VAL A 15 7.49 2.17 4.92
N ASN A 16 6.63 1.22 5.30
CA ASN A 16 7.00 -0.06 5.89
C ASN A 16 6.27 -1.21 5.21
N THR A 17 6.95 -2.36 5.14
CA THR A 17 6.32 -3.61 4.70
C THR A 17 5.50 -4.22 5.83
N ILE A 18 4.56 -5.09 5.48
CA ILE A 18 3.78 -5.83 6.47
C ILE A 18 4.62 -6.94 7.12
N SER A 19 4.37 -7.20 8.41
CA SER A 19 4.99 -8.31 9.13
C SER A 19 4.43 -9.67 8.68
N ASP A 20 5.16 -10.75 8.98
CA ASP A 20 4.71 -12.11 8.67
C ASP A 20 3.41 -12.49 9.40
N SER A 21 3.23 -12.01 10.64
CA SER A 21 2.00 -12.25 11.40
C SER A 21 0.79 -11.57 10.78
N LEU A 22 0.97 -10.36 10.22
CA LEU A 22 -0.08 -9.63 9.52
C LEU A 22 -0.39 -10.25 8.16
N ALA A 23 0.64 -10.66 7.41
CA ALA A 23 0.49 -11.38 6.15
C ALA A 23 -0.32 -12.68 6.33
N LYS A 24 -0.03 -13.46 7.37
CA LYS A 24 -0.77 -14.68 7.69
C LYS A 24 -2.25 -14.40 7.95
N ARG A 25 -2.57 -13.37 8.74
CA ARG A 25 -3.96 -12.97 9.02
C ARG A 25 -4.70 -12.54 7.75
N PHE A 26 -4.04 -11.82 6.85
CA PHE A 26 -4.64 -11.42 5.57
C PHE A 26 -4.96 -12.63 4.69
N LEU A 27 -4.06 -13.61 4.63
CA LEU A 27 -4.31 -14.84 3.88
C LEU A 27 -5.47 -15.64 4.49
N GLU A 28 -5.50 -15.78 5.82
CA GLU A 28 -6.60 -16.43 6.57
C GLU A 28 -7.95 -15.73 6.33
N ASN A 29 -7.94 -14.41 6.14
CA ASN A 29 -9.11 -13.60 5.80
C ASN A 29 -9.45 -13.59 4.29
N GLY A 30 -8.77 -14.39 3.47
CA GLY A 30 -9.07 -14.54 2.05
C GLY A 30 -8.45 -13.49 1.13
N MET A 31 -7.47 -12.71 1.61
CA MET A 31 -6.72 -11.81 0.74
C MET A 31 -5.85 -12.63 -0.24
N PRO A 32 -5.86 -12.32 -1.54
CA PRO A 32 -5.03 -13.03 -2.51
C PRO A 32 -3.53 -12.92 -2.21
N GLN A 33 -2.80 -14.03 -2.34
CA GLN A 33 -1.35 -14.08 -2.08
C GLN A 33 -0.57 -13.02 -2.88
N ALA A 34 -0.97 -12.74 -4.13
CA ALA A 34 -0.33 -11.73 -4.96
C ALA A 34 -0.43 -10.31 -4.37
N VAL A 35 -1.54 -9.99 -3.69
CA VAL A 35 -1.73 -8.70 -3.02
C VAL A 35 -0.87 -8.63 -1.76
N ILE A 36 -0.84 -9.71 -0.97
CA ILE A 36 0.00 -9.82 0.23
C ILE A 36 1.49 -9.68 -0.13
N GLU A 37 1.94 -10.32 -1.21
CA GLU A 37 3.32 -10.22 -1.68
C GLU A 37 3.70 -8.79 -2.12
N ARG A 38 2.76 -8.04 -2.70
CA ARG A 38 2.98 -6.61 -2.96
C ARG A 38 3.15 -5.82 -1.68
N LEU A 39 2.35 -6.08 -0.66
CA LEU A 39 2.47 -5.41 0.65
C LEU A 39 3.73 -5.82 1.44
N ARG A 40 4.30 -7.00 1.15
CA ARG A 40 5.54 -7.48 1.78
C ARG A 40 6.81 -6.93 1.12
N ARG A 41 6.72 -6.42 -0.10
CA ARG A 41 7.85 -5.83 -0.81
C ARG A 41 7.70 -4.33 -0.76
N LYS A 42 8.78 -3.61 -0.42
CA LYS A 42 8.79 -2.16 -0.53
C LYS A 42 8.50 -1.82 -2.00
N GLU A 43 7.37 -1.18 -2.29
CA GLU A 43 7.09 -0.73 -3.66
C GLU A 43 8.29 0.12 -4.10
N ALA A 44 8.94 -0.27 -5.20
CA ALA A 44 10.12 0.43 -5.68
C ALA A 44 9.69 1.87 -5.92
N GLN A 45 10.32 2.82 -5.23
CA GLN A 45 10.17 4.25 -5.51
C GLN A 45 10.34 4.42 -7.01
N ILE A 46 9.26 4.78 -7.69
CA ILE A 46 9.36 5.29 -9.05
C ILE A 46 9.90 6.70 -8.86
N ALA A 47 11.22 6.83 -9.04
CA ALA A 47 11.97 8.08 -8.99
C ALA A 47 11.61 8.98 -10.17
#